data_AF-A0A1Y2CJE7-F1
#
_entry.id   AF-A0A1Y2CJE7-F1
#
_cell.length_a   1.000
_cell.length_b   1.000
_cell.length_c   1.000
_cell.angle_alpha   90.00
_cell.angle_beta   90.00
_cell.angle_gamma   90.00
#
_symmetry.space_group_name_H-M   'P 1'
#
loop_
_entity.id
_entity.type
_entity.pdbx_description
1 polymer ?
#
loop_
_entity_poly.entity_id
_entity_poly.type
_entity_poly.pdbx_seq_one_letter_code
_entity_poly.pdbx_strand_id
1 'polypeptide(L)'
;MKIWNYYNNIEHITNNVSESLNNYLNNLFPTKPSFYKLIDKLNELEHLSYYDYQRRIRGIWKIKKRAINKANKISILIERYKNIEAKLIDAKCDRNNIINLRFDCLTDLNNII
;
A
#
# COMPACT_ATOMS: atom_id res chain seq x y z
N MET A 1 -19.37 -25.58 -44.61
CA MET A 1 -18.43 -24.67 -43.93
C MET A 1 -19.20 -23.97 -42.81
N LYS A 2 -18.99 -24.34 -41.53
CA LYS A 2 -19.68 -23.67 -40.42
C LYS A 2 -19.07 -22.28 -40.26
N ILE A 3 -19.81 -21.25 -40.64
CA ILE A 3 -19.42 -19.85 -40.45
C ILE A 3 -19.28 -19.63 -38.95
N TRP A 4 -18.07 -19.31 -38.51
CA TRP A 4 -17.77 -19.02 -37.11
C TRP A 4 -18.41 -17.68 -36.76
N ASN A 5 -19.60 -17.72 -36.16
CA ASN A 5 -20.37 -16.52 -35.84
C ASN A 5 -19.80 -15.87 -34.58
N TYR A 6 -18.91 -14.91 -34.80
CA TYR A 6 -18.25 -14.08 -33.79
C TYR A 6 -19.21 -13.55 -32.71
N TYR A 7 -20.43 -13.18 -33.10
CA TYR A 7 -21.43 -12.61 -32.20
C TYR A 7 -21.99 -13.62 -31.19
N ASN A 8 -22.18 -14.89 -31.56
CA ASN A 8 -22.69 -15.93 -30.66
C ASN A 8 -21.68 -16.28 -29.56
N ASN A 9 -20.38 -16.17 -29.85
CA ASN A 9 -19.33 -16.41 -28.85
C ASN A 9 -19.22 -15.26 -27.84
N ILE A 10 -19.43 -14.01 -28.28
CA ILE A 10 -19.48 -12.86 -27.36
C ILE A 10 -20.66 -13.00 -26.40
N GLU A 11 -21.83 -13.41 -26.89
CA GLU A 11 -23.02 -13.63 -26.05
C GLU A 11 -22.77 -14.70 -24.97
N HIS A 12 -22.10 -15.79 -25.32
CA HIS A 12 -21.67 -16.83 -24.37
C HIS A 12 -20.61 -16.35 -23.36
N ILE A 13 -19.69 -15.47 -23.79
CA ILE A 13 -18.69 -14.87 -22.89
C ILE A 13 -19.39 -13.93 -21.91
N THR A 14 -20.29 -13.04 -22.36
CA THR A 14 -21.01 -12.10 -21.49
C THR A 14 -21.92 -12.77 -20.47
N ASN A 15 -22.48 -13.95 -20.81
CA ASN A 15 -23.34 -14.70 -19.88
C ASN A 15 -22.56 -15.48 -18.81
N ASN A 16 -21.25 -15.73 -19.00
CA ASN A 16 -20.38 -16.43 -18.05
C ASN A 16 -19.39 -15.51 -17.33
N VAL A 17 -19.34 -14.24 -17.68
CA VAL A 17 -18.64 -13.22 -16.89
C VAL A 17 -19.28 -13.19 -15.51
N SER A 18 -18.49 -13.51 -14.48
CA SER A 18 -18.97 -13.63 -13.11
C SER A 18 -19.73 -12.37 -12.70
N GLU A 19 -20.80 -12.55 -11.93
CA GLU A 19 -21.62 -11.47 -11.36
C GLU A 19 -20.77 -10.37 -10.70
N SER A 20 -19.59 -10.73 -10.18
CA SER A 20 -18.59 -9.81 -9.66
C SER A 20 -17.99 -8.85 -10.70
N LEU A 21 -17.72 -9.28 -11.93
CA LEU A 21 -17.23 -8.39 -12.99
C LEU A 21 -18.37 -7.49 -13.47
N ASN A 22 -19.59 -8.00 -13.60
CA ASN A 22 -20.75 -7.18 -13.96
C ASN A 22 -21.04 -6.13 -12.90
N ASN A 23 -20.97 -6.47 -11.61
CA ASN A 23 -21.06 -5.50 -10.52
C ASN A 23 -19.92 -4.48 -10.55
N TYR A 24 -18.68 -4.91 -10.84
CA TYR A 24 -17.55 -4.01 -10.97
C TYR A 24 -17.73 -3.03 -12.14
N LEU A 25 -18.17 -3.50 -13.30
CA LEU A 25 -18.42 -2.68 -14.48
C LEU A 25 -19.59 -1.72 -14.27
N ASN A 26 -20.66 -2.17 -13.61
CA ASN A 26 -21.80 -1.31 -13.24
C ASN A 26 -21.39 -0.21 -12.26
N ASN A 27 -20.47 -0.49 -11.33
CA ASN A 27 -19.90 0.54 -10.44
C ASN A 27 -18.97 1.51 -11.19
N LEU A 28 -18.18 1.01 -12.15
CA LEU A 28 -17.25 1.84 -12.93
C LEU A 28 -17.97 2.73 -13.94
N PHE A 29 -19.07 2.23 -14.50
CA PHE A 29 -19.86 2.87 -15.53
C PHE A 29 -21.35 2.81 -15.14
N PRO A 30 -21.83 3.80 -14.36
CA PRO A 30 -23.24 3.87 -13.97
C PRO A 30 -24.19 4.07 -15.16
N THR A 31 -23.65 4.49 -16.31
CA THR A 31 -24.34 4.55 -17.59
C THR A 31 -23.52 3.84 -18.66
N LYS A 32 -24.19 3.26 -19.67
CA LYS A 32 -23.52 2.48 -20.72
C LYS A 32 -22.44 3.34 -21.41
N PRO A 33 -21.15 2.99 -21.29
CA PRO A 33 -20.09 3.79 -21.86
C PRO A 33 -20.04 3.61 -23.38
N SER A 34 -19.45 4.58 -24.08
CA SER A 34 -19.07 4.35 -25.48
C SER A 34 -17.97 3.29 -25.55
N PHE A 35 -17.91 2.57 -26.67
CA PHE A 35 -16.92 1.52 -26.88
C PHE A 35 -15.48 2.01 -26.62
N TYR A 36 -15.11 3.17 -27.17
CA TYR A 36 -13.78 3.75 -26.96
C TYR A 36 -13.50 4.10 -25.49
N LYS A 37 -14.50 4.65 -24.78
CA LYS A 37 -14.36 4.99 -23.36
C LYS A 37 -14.19 3.76 -22.48
N LEU A 38 -14.81 2.63 -22.86
CA LEU A 38 -14.59 1.34 -22.20
C LEU A 38 -13.16 0.85 -22.41
N ILE A 39 -12.69 0.86 -23.67
CA ILE A 39 -11.34 0.40 -24.03
C ILE A 39 -10.25 1.25 -23.34
N ASP A 40 -10.36 2.58 -23.36
CA ASP A 40 -9.40 3.47 -22.70
C ASP A 40 -9.28 3.19 -21.20
N LYS A 41 -10.42 3.01 -20.52
CA LYS A 41 -10.46 2.71 -19.09
C LYS A 41 -9.86 1.35 -18.76
N LEU A 42 -10.10 0.34 -19.60
CA LEU A 42 -9.51 -0.98 -19.44
C LEU A 42 -7.99 -0.92 -19.61
N ASN A 43 -7.52 -0.16 -20.60
CA ASN A 43 -6.09 0.08 -20.82
C ASN A 43 -5.44 0.81 -19.63
N GLU A 44 -6.10 1.83 -19.06
CA GLU A 44 -5.62 2.51 -17.84
C GLU A 44 -5.46 1.53 -16.65
N LEU A 45 -6.46 0.67 -16.44
CA LEU A 45 -6.43 -0.33 -15.37
C LEU A 45 -5.35 -1.40 -15.59
N GLU A 46 -5.17 -1.83 -16.83
CA GLU A 46 -4.11 -2.76 -17.22
C GLU A 46 -2.72 -2.14 -17.02
N HIS A 47 -2.54 -0.86 -17.36
CA HIS A 47 -1.30 -0.11 -17.10
C HIS A 47 -1.01 0.05 -15.60
N LEU A 48 -2.02 0.33 -14.78
CA LEU A 48 -1.87 0.39 -13.31
C LEU A 48 -1.44 -0.97 -12.75
N SER A 49 -2.08 -2.05 -13.21
CA SER A 49 -1.74 -3.42 -12.83
C SER A 49 -0.30 -3.78 -13.22
N TYR A 50 0.11 -3.43 -14.45
CA TYR A 50 1.46 -3.68 -14.94
C TYR A 50 2.51 -2.88 -14.17
N TYR A 51 2.27 -1.60 -13.88
CA TYR A 51 3.18 -0.77 -13.11
C TYR A 51 3.37 -1.29 -11.67
N ASP A 52 2.27 -1.67 -11.02
CA ASP A 52 2.33 -2.28 -9.68
C ASP A 52 3.01 -3.65 -9.70
N TYR A 53 2.78 -4.46 -10.74
CA TYR A 53 3.46 -5.73 -10.95
C TYR A 53 4.98 -5.54 -11.12
N GLN A 54 5.40 -4.59 -11.94
CA GLN A 54 6.80 -4.22 -12.12
C GLN A 54 7.45 -3.76 -10.81
N ARG A 55 6.73 -3.00 -9.98
CA ARG A 55 7.22 -2.59 -8.65
C ARG A 55 7.31 -3.74 -7.66
N ARG A 56 6.44 -4.75 -7.77
CA ARG A 56 6.49 -5.99 -6.97
C ARG A 56 7.70 -6.84 -7.38
N ILE A 57 7.96 -7.01 -8.67
CA ILE A 57 9.12 -7.76 -9.19
C ILE A 57 10.44 -7.06 -8.85
N ARG A 58 10.53 -5.73 -9.01
CA ARG A 58 11.74 -4.95 -8.70
C ARG A 58 12.08 -4.88 -7.20
N GLY A 59 11.34 -5.56 -6.34
CA GLY A 59 11.58 -5.56 -4.89
C GLY A 59 11.28 -4.23 -4.19
N ILE A 60 10.78 -3.22 -4.92
CA ILE A 60 10.46 -1.88 -4.40
C ILE A 60 9.40 -1.97 -3.30
N TRP A 61 8.43 -2.88 -3.44
CA TRP A 61 7.44 -3.13 -2.39
C TRP A 61 8.07 -3.66 -1.09
N LYS A 62 9.03 -4.59 -1.20
CA LYS A 62 9.75 -5.15 -0.04
C LYS A 62 10.64 -4.09 0.63
N ILE A 63 11.31 -3.24 -0.16
CA ILE A 63 12.13 -2.12 0.32
C ILE A 63 11.24 -1.09 1.05
N LYS A 64 10.11 -0.69 0.45
CA LYS A 64 9.14 0.22 1.07
C LYS A 64 8.57 -0.35 2.38
N LYS A 65 8.20 -1.64 2.39
CA LYS A 65 7.73 -2.32 3.62
C LYS A 65 8.81 -2.36 4.71
N ARG A 66 10.08 -2.62 4.35
CA ARG A 66 11.22 -2.60 5.29
C ARG A 66 11.48 -1.19 5.83
N ALA A 67 11.42 -0.17 4.98
CA ALA A 67 11.57 1.23 5.38
C ALA A 67 10.44 1.68 6.32
N ILE A 68 9.18 1.33 6.01
CA ILE A 68 8.02 1.60 6.88
C ILE A 68 8.20 0.89 8.23
N ASN A 69 8.60 -0.37 8.24
CA ASN A 69 8.84 -1.11 9.49
C ASN A 69 9.96 -0.47 10.33
N LYS A 70 11.02 0.04 9.70
CA LYS A 70 12.12 0.73 10.39
C LYS A 70 11.67 2.08 10.96
N ALA A 71 10.91 2.86 10.19
CA ALA A 71 10.33 4.13 10.65
C ALA A 71 9.38 3.93 11.83
N ASN A 72 8.53 2.89 11.80
CA ASN A 72 7.62 2.58 12.91
C ASN A 72 8.39 2.20 14.19
N LYS A 73 9.46 1.40 14.06
CA LYS A 73 10.33 1.05 15.20
C LYS A 73 10.99 2.28 15.80
N ILE A 74 11.51 3.19 14.97
CA ILE A 74 12.10 4.46 15.42
C ILE A 74 11.05 5.32 16.14
N SER A 75 9.85 5.46 15.57
CA SER A 75 8.77 6.24 16.18
C SER A 75 8.39 5.73 17.57
N ILE A 76 8.18 4.42 17.72
CA ILE A 76 7.83 3.78 18.99
C ILE A 76 8.96 3.96 20.02
N LEU A 77 10.22 3.84 19.61
CA LEU A 77 11.37 4.03 20.48
C LEU A 77 11.45 5.46 21.01
N ILE A 78 11.34 6.46 20.12
CA ILE A 78 11.38 7.87 20.49
C ILE A 78 10.25 8.20 21.47
N GLU A 79 9.05 7.71 21.22
CA GLU A 79 7.89 7.95 22.08
C GLU A 79 8.08 7.37 23.49
N ARG A 80 8.66 6.17 23.61
CA ARG A 80 9.00 5.57 24.91
C ARG A 80 9.99 6.44 25.68
N TYR A 81 11.08 6.87 25.05
CA TYR A 81 12.08 7.71 25.70
C TYR A 81 11.54 9.08 26.11
N LYS A 82 10.69 9.70 25.28
CA LYS A 82 9.98 10.95 25.65
C LYS A 82 9.12 10.79 26.90
N ASN A 83 8.39 9.68 27.01
CA ASN A 83 7.55 9.41 28.17
C ASN A 83 8.37 9.19 29.45
N ILE A 84 9.56 8.57 29.35
CA ILE A 84 10.46 8.40 30.49
C ILE A 84 11.07 9.75 30.88
N GLU A 85 11.52 10.54 29.91
CA GLU A 85 12.08 11.87 30.14
C GLU A 85 11.07 12.79 30.83
N ALA A 86 9.80 12.79 30.39
CA ALA A 86 8.73 13.55 31.04
C ALA A 86 8.54 13.17 32.51
N LYS A 87 8.52 11.87 32.83
CA LYS A 87 8.43 11.38 34.22
C LYS A 87 9.63 11.81 35.07
N LEU A 88 10.83 11.81 34.49
CA LEU A 88 12.05 12.25 35.19
C LEU A 88 12.05 13.76 35.46
N ILE A 89 11.54 14.56 34.52
CA ILE A 89 11.37 16.00 34.67
C ILE A 89 10.34 16.30 35.77
N ASP A 90 9.18 15.63 35.74
CA ASP A 90 8.13 15.78 36.77
C ASP A 90 8.66 15.40 38.17
N ALA A 91 9.50 14.38 38.26
CA ALA A 91 10.14 13.94 39.49
C ALA A 91 11.29 14.85 39.97
N LYS A 92 11.62 15.95 39.25
CA LYS A 92 12.80 16.80 39.49
C LYS A 92 14.10 16.00 39.65
N CYS A 93 14.25 14.96 38.82
CA CYS A 93 15.40 14.07 38.89
C CYS A 93 16.71 14.77 38.48
N ASP A 94 17.84 14.23 38.92
CA ASP A 94 19.16 14.79 38.59
C ASP A 94 19.40 14.87 37.08
N ARG A 95 20.10 15.92 36.65
CA ARG A 95 20.40 16.20 35.25
C ARG A 95 21.19 15.07 34.59
N ASN A 96 22.03 14.37 35.37
CA ASN A 96 22.78 13.22 34.89
C ASN A 96 21.87 12.07 34.42
N ASN A 97 20.72 11.86 35.07
CA ASN A 97 19.77 10.82 34.68
C ASN A 97 19.14 11.13 33.30
N ILE A 98 18.87 12.40 33.02
CA ILE A 98 18.36 12.85 31.72
C ILE A 98 19.44 12.68 30.64
N ILE A 99 20.69 13.00 30.94
CA ILE A 99 21.82 12.85 30.01
C ILE A 99 22.02 11.36 29.65
N ASN A 100 22.04 10.48 30.65
CA ASN A 100 22.17 9.04 30.45
C ASN A 100 21.01 8.48 29.61
N LEU A 101 19.77 8.88 29.92
CA LEU A 101 18.59 8.48 29.14
C LEU A 101 18.71 8.86 27.65
N ARG A 102 19.21 10.06 27.36
CA ARG A 102 19.43 10.52 25.98
C ARG A 102 20.54 9.73 25.29
N PHE A 103 21.60 9.36 26.03
CA PHE A 103 22.67 8.52 25.51
C PHE A 103 22.18 7.10 25.17
N ASP A 104 21.34 6.51 26.03
CA ASP A 104 20.72 5.21 25.81
C ASP A 104 19.81 5.24 24.57
N CYS A 105 19.00 6.30 24.42
CA CYS A 105 18.16 6.51 23.24
C CYS A 105 18.99 6.56 21.94
N LEU A 106 20.12 7.26 21.95
CA LEU A 106 21.02 7.34 20.80
C LEU A 106 21.65 5.97 20.46
N THR A 107 22.01 5.20 21.48
CA THR A 107 22.58 3.86 21.33
C THR A 107 21.55 2.91 20.70
N ASP A 108 20.31 2.92 21.21
CA ASP A 108 19.23 2.11 20.68
C ASP A 108 18.84 2.51 19.25
N LEU A 109 18.83 3.81 18.93
CA LEU A 109 18.60 4.29 17.57
C LEU A 109 19.67 3.80 16.60
N ASN A 110 20.94 3.86 16.99
CA ASN A 110 22.05 3.38 16.17
C ASN A 110 21.97 1.86 15.90
N ASN A 111 21.44 1.09 16.84
CA ASN A 111 21.23 -0.36 16.64
C ASN A 111 20.07 -0.69 15.68
N ILE A 112 19.17 0.27 15.42
CA ILE A 112 18.08 0.12 14.44
C ILE A 112 18.51 0.56 13.03
N ILE A 113 19.44 1.53 12.95
CA ILE A 113 19.95 2.11 11.70
C ILE A 113 20.87 1.11 10.98
#